data_AF-W1S1P2-F1
#
_entry.id   AF-W1S1P2-F1
#
_cell.length_a   1.000
_cell.length_b   1.000
_cell.length_c   1.000
_cell.angle_alpha   90.00
_cell.angle_beta   90.00
_cell.angle_gamma   90.00
#
_symmetry.space_group_name_H-M   'P 1'
#
loop_
_entity.id
_entity.type
_entity.pdbx_description
1 polymer ?
#
loop_
_entity_poly.entity_id
_entity_poly.type
_entity_poly.pdbx_seq_one_letter_code
_entity_poly.pdbx_strand_id
1 'polypeptide(L)'
;MVAKSTVTGKMVADKDPQGFEKRLSRAVDHALVRYGKQWDTNFAQAYSDTLSQQELSAVCAAMNENDKGSFGRFADRVGTDMKSKSTPLLHMAGVEVIKELAQGSIAK
;
A
#
# COMPACT_ATOMS: atom_id res chain seq x y z
N MET A 1 10.15 1.90 -2.59
CA MET A 1 9.42 1.92 -1.29
C MET A 1 9.66 3.28 -0.62
N VAL A 2 8.60 4.00 -0.24
CA VAL A 2 8.67 5.39 0.27
C VAL A 2 9.62 5.53 1.47
N ALA A 3 9.68 4.52 2.35
CA ALA A 3 10.58 4.53 3.50
C ALA A 3 12.07 4.64 3.13
N LYS A 4 12.54 3.89 2.11
CA LYS A 4 13.94 3.93 1.62
C LYS A 4 14.31 5.25 0.94
N SER A 5 13.33 5.99 0.42
CA SER A 5 13.56 7.30 -0.19
C SER A 5 13.55 8.46 0.81
N THR A 6 13.33 8.18 2.11
CA THR A 6 13.40 9.20 3.15
C THR A 6 14.80 9.29 3.74
N VAL A 7 15.19 10.48 4.20
CA VAL A 7 16.46 10.70 4.91
C VAL A 7 16.58 9.79 6.12
N THR A 8 15.50 9.63 6.89
CA THR A 8 15.45 8.74 8.06
C THR A 8 15.67 7.27 7.69
N GLY A 9 15.00 6.78 6.64
CA GLY A 9 15.21 5.39 6.18
C GLY A 9 16.65 5.14 5.73
N LYS A 10 17.25 6.10 5.00
CA LYS A 10 18.66 6.02 4.62
C LYS A 10 19.58 6.00 5.84
N MET A 11 19.37 6.86 6.84
CA MET A 11 20.16 6.88 8.08
C MET A 11 20.09 5.56 8.86
N VAL A 12 18.92 4.91 8.93
CA VAL A 12 18.78 3.62 9.60
C VAL A 12 19.48 2.52 8.80
N ALA A 13 19.37 2.53 7.47
CA ALA A 13 20.06 1.58 6.60
C ALA A 13 21.59 1.71 6.69
N ASP A 14 22.10 2.94 6.75
CA ASP A 14 23.55 3.20 6.86
C ASP A 14 24.09 2.78 8.25
N LYS A 15 23.30 2.93 9.33
CA LYS A 15 23.69 2.53 10.69
C LYS A 15 23.58 1.04 10.96
N ASP A 16 22.59 0.37 10.38
CA ASP A 16 22.35 -1.05 10.58
C ASP A 16 21.83 -1.71 9.29
N PRO A 17 22.72 -1.98 8.32
CA PRO A 17 22.31 -2.53 7.03
C PRO A 17 21.66 -3.91 7.14
N GLN A 18 22.13 -4.74 8.10
CA GLN A 18 21.65 -6.11 8.27
C GLN A 18 20.29 -6.15 8.98
N GLY A 19 20.05 -5.25 9.94
CA GLY A 19 18.78 -5.16 10.66
C GLY A 19 17.70 -4.36 9.92
N PHE A 20 18.08 -3.53 8.94
CA PHE A 20 17.17 -2.62 8.24
C PHE A 20 15.98 -3.33 7.59
N GLU A 21 16.23 -4.34 6.75
CA GLU A 21 15.14 -5.03 6.02
C GLU A 21 14.16 -5.72 6.98
N LYS A 22 14.68 -6.33 8.06
CA LYS A 22 13.84 -6.97 9.08
C LYS A 22 12.99 -5.96 9.85
N ARG A 23 13.55 -4.81 10.22
CA ARG A 23 12.82 -3.74 10.90
C ARG A 23 11.78 -3.08 9.99
N LEU A 24 12.16 -2.84 8.74
CA LEU A 24 11.27 -2.30 7.73
C LEU A 24 10.09 -3.25 7.47
N SER A 25 10.34 -4.55 7.31
CA SER A 25 9.29 -5.55 7.15
C SER A 25 8.32 -5.51 8.33
N ARG A 26 8.83 -5.54 9.58
CA ARG A 26 7.99 -5.49 10.78
C ARG A 26 7.15 -4.22 10.86
N ALA A 27 7.75 -3.07 10.58
CA ALA A 27 7.06 -1.79 10.59
C ALA A 27 5.96 -1.74 9.53
N VAL A 28 6.19 -2.34 8.35
CA VAL A 28 5.16 -2.51 7.31
C VAL A 28 4.06 -3.45 7.79
N ASP A 29 4.39 -4.59 8.41
CA ASP A 29 3.38 -5.53 8.94
C ASP A 29 2.48 -4.86 9.98
N HIS A 30 3.03 -4.05 10.88
CA HIS A 30 2.23 -3.28 11.84
C HIS A 30 1.34 -2.24 11.16
N ALA A 31 1.84 -1.54 10.14
CA ALA A 31 1.03 -0.61 9.37
C ALA A 31 -0.10 -1.34 8.60
N LEU A 32 0.15 -2.54 8.08
CA LEU A 32 -0.88 -3.38 7.45
C LEU A 32 -1.95 -3.80 8.45
N VAL A 33 -1.57 -4.19 9.67
CA VAL A 33 -2.55 -4.52 10.73
C VAL A 33 -3.42 -3.31 11.08
N ARG A 34 -2.83 -2.11 11.18
CA ARG A 34 -3.55 -0.89 11.58
C ARG A 34 -4.42 -0.31 10.47
N TYR A 35 -3.94 -0.32 9.23
CA TYR A 35 -4.56 0.41 8.11
C TYR A 35 -5.14 -0.49 7.03
N GLY A 36 -4.88 -1.80 7.04
CA GLY A 36 -5.31 -2.74 6.00
C GLY A 36 -6.82 -2.73 5.77
N LYS A 37 -7.62 -2.72 6.84
CA LYS A 37 -9.09 -2.65 6.71
C LYS A 37 -9.57 -1.37 6.00
N GLN A 38 -8.94 -0.23 6.27
CA GLN A 38 -9.29 1.03 5.60
C GLN A 38 -8.83 1.00 4.13
N TRP A 39 -7.68 0.38 3.85
CA TRP A 39 -7.22 0.16 2.49
C TRP A 39 -8.21 -0.68 1.68
N ASP A 40 -8.68 -1.81 2.24
CA ASP A 40 -9.67 -2.68 1.60
C ASP A 40 -10.99 -1.95 1.36
N THR A 41 -11.41 -1.11 2.32
CA THR A 41 -12.60 -0.26 2.18
C THR A 41 -12.45 0.73 1.03
N ASN A 42 -11.32 1.44 0.96
CA ASN A 42 -11.04 2.37 -0.12
C ASN A 42 -10.98 1.66 -1.48
N PHE A 43 -10.41 0.46 -1.52
CA PHE A 43 -10.33 -0.36 -2.72
C PHE A 43 -11.73 -0.77 -3.21
N ALA A 44 -12.58 -1.31 -2.33
CA ALA A 44 -13.95 -1.69 -2.67
C ALA A 44 -14.79 -0.49 -3.13
N GLN A 45 -14.64 0.66 -2.46
CA GLN A 45 -15.32 1.90 -2.85
C GLN A 45 -14.84 2.39 -4.21
N ALA A 46 -13.53 2.35 -4.50
CA ALA A 46 -13.01 2.82 -5.77
C ALA A 46 -13.55 2.00 -6.96
N TYR A 47 -13.67 0.69 -6.80
CA TYR A 47 -14.31 -0.16 -7.80
C TYR A 47 -15.82 0.14 -7.93
N SER A 48 -16.51 0.32 -6.80
CA SER A 48 -17.97 0.57 -6.79
C SER A 48 -18.36 1.94 -7.34
N ASP A 49 -17.55 2.98 -7.08
CA ASP A 49 -17.78 4.35 -7.53
C ASP A 49 -17.45 4.53 -9.02
N THR A 50 -16.47 3.77 -9.53
CA THR A 50 -15.93 3.94 -10.89
C THR A 50 -16.60 3.03 -11.92
N LEU A 51 -17.05 1.85 -11.51
CA LEU A 51 -17.58 0.81 -12.40
C LEU A 51 -19.06 0.55 -12.14
N SER A 52 -19.81 0.35 -13.22
CA SER A 52 -21.17 -0.17 -13.14
C SER A 52 -21.22 -1.63 -12.67
N GLN A 53 -22.38 -2.11 -12.24
CA GLN A 53 -22.58 -3.53 -11.88
C GLN A 53 -22.22 -4.51 -12.99
N GLN A 54 -22.47 -4.14 -14.25
CA GLN A 54 -22.12 -4.95 -15.42
C GLN A 54 -20.61 -5.03 -15.59
N GLU A 55 -19.91 -3.91 -15.44
CA GLU A 55 -18.46 -3.85 -15.50
C GLU A 55 -17.80 -4.59 -14.33
N LEU A 56 -18.35 -4.49 -13.12
CA LEU A 56 -17.88 -5.28 -11.96
C LEU A 56 -17.99 -6.78 -12.22
N SER A 57 -19.09 -7.21 -12.84
CA SER A 57 -19.28 -8.62 -13.23
C SER A 57 -18.25 -9.04 -14.29
N ALA A 58 -17.95 -8.17 -15.26
CA ALA A 58 -16.91 -8.42 -16.25
C ALA A 58 -15.49 -8.48 -15.65
N VAL A 59 -15.20 -7.64 -14.65
CA VAL A 59 -13.94 -7.71 -13.87
C VAL A 59 -13.82 -9.04 -13.16
N CYS A 60 -14.88 -9.49 -12.46
CA CYS A 60 -14.87 -10.79 -11.78
C CYS A 60 -14.65 -11.95 -12.75
N ALA A 61 -15.28 -11.93 -13.93
CA ALA A 61 -15.07 -12.93 -14.97
C ALA A 61 -13.62 -12.91 -15.47
N ALA A 62 -13.09 -11.74 -15.82
CA ALA A 62 -11.71 -11.57 -16.28
C ALA A 62 -10.68 -12.04 -15.25
N MET A 63 -10.92 -11.82 -13.95
CA MET A 63 -10.05 -12.33 -12.89
C MET A 63 -10.08 -13.86 -12.81
N ASN A 64 -11.26 -14.48 -12.91
CA ASN A 64 -11.40 -15.94 -12.88
C ASN A 64 -10.74 -16.61 -14.09
N GLU A 65 -10.78 -15.95 -15.25
CA GLU A 65 -10.17 -16.42 -16.50
C GLU A 65 -8.69 -16.03 -16.62
N ASN A 66 -8.15 -15.28 -15.66
CA ASN A 66 -6.80 -14.71 -15.70
C ASN A 66 -6.56 -13.84 -16.97
N ASP A 67 -7.60 -13.21 -17.49
CA ASP A 67 -7.54 -12.27 -18.62
C ASP A 67 -7.05 -10.90 -18.13
N LYS A 68 -5.73 -10.75 -18.15
CA LYS A 68 -5.04 -9.51 -17.79
C LYS A 68 -5.39 -8.33 -18.69
N GLY A 69 -5.76 -8.58 -19.94
CA GLY A 69 -6.09 -7.53 -20.91
C GLY A 69 -7.43 -6.86 -20.56
N SER A 70 -8.44 -7.68 -20.28
CA SER A 70 -9.75 -7.18 -19.84
C SER A 70 -9.67 -6.56 -18.45
N PHE A 71 -8.94 -7.17 -17.52
CA PHE A 71 -8.73 -6.60 -16.19
C PHE A 71 -8.01 -5.25 -16.23
N GLY A 72 -6.94 -5.11 -17.03
CA GLY A 72 -6.13 -3.90 -17.10
C GLY A 72 -6.91 -2.64 -17.49
N ARG A 73 -7.88 -2.78 -18.40
CA ARG A 73 -8.75 -1.65 -18.83
C ARG A 73 -9.56 -1.07 -17.68
N PHE A 74 -10.00 -1.90 -16.74
CA PHE A 74 -10.75 -1.45 -15.56
C PHE A 74 -9.81 -0.94 -14.46
N ALA A 75 -8.64 -1.57 -14.31
CA ALA A 75 -7.64 -1.17 -13.32
C ALA A 75 -7.14 0.26 -13.52
N ASP A 76 -6.93 0.71 -14.77
CA ASP A 76 -6.47 2.09 -15.04
C ASP A 76 -7.52 3.14 -14.62
N ARG A 77 -8.80 2.86 -14.86
CA ARG A 77 -9.90 3.74 -14.47
C ARG A 77 -10.03 3.82 -12.96
N VAL A 78 -10.05 2.66 -12.31
CA VAL A 78 -10.16 2.58 -10.84
C VAL A 78 -8.92 3.15 -10.15
N GLY A 79 -7.74 3.01 -10.77
CA GLY A 79 -6.46 3.42 -10.19
C GLY A 79 -6.41 4.91 -9.83
N THR A 80 -7.06 5.77 -10.61
CA THR A 80 -7.12 7.22 -10.31
C THR A 80 -7.92 7.48 -9.03
N ASP A 81 -9.10 6.87 -8.90
CA ASP A 81 -9.94 7.05 -7.72
C ASP A 81 -9.34 6.38 -6.49
N MET A 82 -8.79 5.17 -6.64
CA MET A 82 -8.05 4.48 -5.58
C MET A 82 -6.88 5.32 -5.06
N LYS A 83 -6.12 5.96 -5.96
CA LYS A 83 -5.04 6.86 -5.58
C LYS A 83 -5.58 8.04 -4.77
N SER A 84 -6.67 8.67 -5.20
CA SER A 84 -7.28 9.79 -4.49
C SER A 84 -7.71 9.38 -3.08
N LYS A 85 -8.46 8.29 -2.95
CA LYS A 85 -8.98 7.80 -1.65
C LYS A 85 -7.88 7.32 -0.71
N SER A 86 -6.82 6.72 -1.24
CA SER A 86 -5.80 6.04 -0.43
C SER A 86 -4.52 6.85 -0.21
N THR A 87 -4.29 7.95 -0.93
CA THR A 87 -3.10 8.80 -0.68
C THR A 87 -2.99 9.27 0.77
N PRO A 88 -4.06 9.76 1.43
CA PRO A 88 -3.98 10.15 2.85
C PRO A 88 -3.61 8.97 3.77
N LEU A 89 -4.18 7.79 3.51
CA LEU A 89 -3.90 6.57 4.26
C LEU A 89 -2.44 6.14 4.09
N LEU A 90 -1.94 6.14 2.85
CA LEU A 90 -0.56 5.81 2.53
C LEU A 90 0.43 6.79 3.17
N HIS A 91 0.07 8.07 3.27
CA HIS A 91 0.90 9.05 3.97
C HIS A 91 0.98 8.75 5.47
N MET A 92 -0.15 8.49 6.13
CA MET A 92 -0.17 8.12 7.55
C MET A 92 0.62 6.83 7.81
N ALA A 93 0.35 5.78 7.04
CA ALA A 93 1.07 4.51 7.12
C ALA A 93 2.57 4.70 6.89
N GLY A 94 2.97 5.49 5.89
CA GLY A 94 4.37 5.78 5.62
C GLY A 94 5.07 6.50 6.77
N VAL A 95 4.42 7.48 7.40
CA VAL A 95 4.96 8.18 8.57
C VAL A 95 5.14 7.23 9.75
N GLU A 96 4.18 6.34 10.01
CA GLU A 96 4.30 5.36 11.10
C GLU A 96 5.43 4.36 10.85
N VAL A 97 5.54 3.84 9.62
CA VAL A 97 6.64 2.93 9.24
C VAL A 97 7.99 3.60 9.50
N ILE A 98 8.16 4.86 9.12
CA ILE A 98 9.41 5.60 9.33
C ILE A 98 9.68 5.82 10.82
N LYS A 99 8.65 6.15 11.62
CA LYS A 99 8.77 6.34 13.08
C LYS A 99 9.22 5.05 13.77
N GLU A 100 8.58 3.93 13.47
CA GLU A 100 8.93 2.64 14.06
C GLU A 100 10.33 2.18 13.64
N LEU A 101 10.67 2.35 12.36
CA LEU A 101 11.99 2.06 11.82
C LEU A 101 13.09 2.87 12.55
N ALA A 102 12.83 4.14 12.86
CA ALA A 102 13.75 4.99 13.61
C ALA A 102 13.88 4.59 15.10
N GLN A 103 12.77 4.19 15.74
CA GLN A 103 12.77 3.78 17.15
C GLN A 103 13.58 2.49 17.38
N GLY A 104 13.53 1.54 16.44
CA GLY A 104 14.34 0.32 16.48
C GLY A 104 15.86 0.55 16.35
N SER A 105 16.29 1.75 15.93
CA SER A 105 17.71 2.14 15.83
C SER A 105 18.29 2.70 17.14
N ILE A 106 17.48 2.92 18.19
CA ILE A 106 17.90 3.58 19.44
C ILE A 106 18.30 2.58 20.53
N ALA A 107 18.11 1.27 20.31
CA ALA A 107 18.61 0.25 21.24
C ALA A 107 20.16 0.19 21.16
N LYS A 108 20.80 0.91 22.09
CA LYS A 108 22.21 0.73 22.47
C LYS A 108 22.36 -0.49 23.37
#